data_AF-A0A522ADH5-F1
#
_entry.id   AF-A0A522ADH5-F1
#
_cell.length_a   1.000
_cell.length_b   1.000
_cell.length_c   1.000
_cell.angle_alpha   90.00
_cell.angle_beta   90.00
_cell.angle_gamma   90.00
#
_symmetry.space_group_name_H-M   'P 1'
#
loop_
_entity.id
_entity.type
_entity.pdbx_description
1 polymer ?
#
loop_
_entity_poly.entity_id
_entity_poly.type
_entity_poly.pdbx_seq_one_letter_code
_entity_poly.pdbx_strand_id
1 'polypeptide(L)' 'MKTIKAAEQPKPFTPGITKAMVRQHAYALFRDKLPDHPITLEDWVLAEKDLVGEIELDAVAG' A
#
# COMPACT_ATOMS: atom_id res chain seq x y z
N MET A 1 -11.02 10.85 -21.50
CA MET A 1 -10.22 10.58 -20.27
C MET A 1 -10.47 9.14 -19.86
N LYS A 2 -9.42 8.35 -19.60
CA LYS A 2 -9.57 7.02 -19.00
C LYS A 2 -9.79 7.23 -17.51
N THR A 3 -10.98 6.94 -17.00
CA THR A 3 -11.24 6.91 -15.56
C THR A 3 -10.43 5.77 -14.96
N ILE A 4 -9.45 6.10 -14.12
CA ILE A 4 -8.68 5.10 -13.37
C ILE A 4 -9.65 4.55 -12.33
N LYS A 5 -9.93 3.24 -12.41
CA LYS A 5 -10.92 2.61 -11.53
C LYS A 5 -10.26 2.29 -10.19
N ALA A 6 -10.84 2.78 -9.10
CA ALA A 6 -10.47 2.36 -7.76
C ALA A 6 -10.56 0.83 -7.67
N ALA A 7 -9.47 0.20 -7.23
CA ALA A 7 -9.43 -1.23 -7.00
C ALA A 7 -9.70 -1.53 -5.52
N GLU A 8 -10.48 -2.58 -5.26
CA GLU A 8 -10.59 -3.11 -3.90
C GLU A 8 -9.24 -3.63 -3.41
N GLN A 9 -8.97 -3.42 -2.12
CA GLN A 9 -7.73 -3.88 -1.53
C GLN A 9 -7.64 -5.42 -1.54
N PRO A 10 -6.61 -6.00 -2.18
CA PRO A 10 -6.42 -7.44 -2.21
C PRO A 10 -6.08 -8.01 -0.82
N LYS A 11 -6.08 -9.34 -0.71
CA LYS A 11 -5.49 -9.99 0.47
C LYS A 11 -3.97 -9.80 0.41
N PRO A 12 -3.32 -9.38 1.52
CA PRO A 12 -1.87 -9.27 1.55
C PRO A 12 -1.21 -10.60 1.19
N PHE A 13 -0.10 -10.54 0.46
CA PHE A 13 0.69 -11.70 0.07
C PHE A 13 1.66 -12.12 1.17
N THR A 14 2.12 -11.17 1.98
CA THR A 14 3.16 -11.34 2.98
C THR A 14 2.57 -11.87 4.29
N PRO A 15 3.01 -13.03 4.80
CA PRO A 15 2.58 -13.55 6.09
C PRO A 15 2.85 -12.55 7.22
N GLY A 16 1.91 -12.40 8.15
CA GLY A 16 2.01 -11.43 9.25
C GLY A 16 1.56 -10.01 8.89
N ILE A 17 1.41 -9.68 7.59
CA ILE A 17 0.87 -8.39 7.15
C ILE A 17 -0.66 -8.46 7.04
N THR A 18 -1.34 -7.45 7.60
CA THR A 18 -2.81 -7.36 7.57
C THR A 18 -3.29 -6.32 6.56
N LYS A 19 -4.55 -6.46 6.10
CA LYS A 19 -5.19 -5.46 5.23
C LYS A 19 -5.16 -4.06 5.85
N ALA A 20 -5.40 -3.96 7.16
CA ALA A 20 -5.39 -2.68 7.85
C ALA A 20 -4.03 -1.98 7.78
N MET A 21 -2.93 -2.74 7.93
CA MET A 21 -1.57 -2.21 7.83
C MET A 21 -1.27 -1.68 6.43
N VAL A 22 -1.53 -2.49 5.40
CA VAL A 22 -1.31 -2.08 4.00
C VAL A 22 -2.20 -0.88 3.63
N ARG A 23 -3.43 -0.81 4.16
CA ARG A 23 -4.34 0.32 3.93
C ARG A 23 -3.81 1.62 4.53
N GLN A 24 -3.38 1.56 5.79
CA GLN A 24 -2.80 2.72 6.46
C GLN A 24 -1.55 3.20 5.72
N HIS A 25 -0.69 2.27 5.31
CA HIS A 25 0.54 2.58 4.59
C HIS A 25 0.25 3.20 3.21
N ALA A 26 -0.65 2.60 2.43
CA ALA A 26 -1.02 3.11 1.12
C ALA A 26 -1.58 4.54 1.19
N TYR A 27 -2.42 4.84 2.17
CA TYR A 27 -2.96 6.19 2.35
C TYR A 27 -1.90 7.21 2.77
N ALA A 28 -0.86 6.78 3.50
CA ALA A 28 0.29 7.63 3.79
C ALA A 28 1.15 7.85 2.54
N LEU A 29 1.47 6.78 1.82
CA LEU A 29 2.36 6.78 0.64
C LEU A 29 1.78 7.56 -0.55
N PHE A 30 0.46 7.48 -0.76
CA PHE A 30 -0.20 8.11 -1.90
C PHE A 30 -0.98 9.38 -1.54
N ARG A 31 -0.81 9.91 -0.32
CA ARG A 31 -1.59 11.05 0.22
C ARG A 31 -1.77 12.20 -0.77
N ASP A 32 -0.71 12.58 -1.47
CA ASP A 32 -0.69 13.72 -2.38
C ASP A 32 -1.42 13.46 -3.71
N LYS A 33 -1.70 12.20 -4.03
CA LYS A 33 -2.27 11.75 -5.31
C LYS A 33 -3.74 11.32 -5.21
N LEU A 34 -4.23 11.02 -4.00
CA LEU A 34 -5.57 10.47 -3.78
C LEU A 34 -6.76 11.31 -4.28
N PRO A 35 -6.72 12.67 -4.31
CA PRO A 35 -7.84 13.44 -4.84
C PRO A 35 -8.13 13.13 -6.31
N ASP A 36 -7.09 12.81 -7.10
CA ASP A 36 -7.17 12.63 -8.55
C ASP A 36 -6.81 11.21 -9.01
N HIS A 37 -6.21 10.39 -8.14
CA HIS A 37 -5.71 9.06 -8.42
C HIS A 37 -6.23 8.06 -7.38
N PRO A 38 -7.35 7.37 -7.65
CA PRO A 38 -7.80 6.31 -6.76
C PRO A 38 -6.77 5.17 -6.77
N ILE A 39 -6.58 4.54 -5.60
CA ILE A 39 -5.60 3.45 -5.42
C ILE A 39 -5.93 2.29 -6.38
N THR A 40 -4.96 1.97 -7.23
CA THR A 40 -5.03 0.86 -8.18
C THR A 40 -4.54 -0.45 -7.56
N LEU A 41 -4.68 -1.58 -8.28
CA LEU A 41 -4.11 -2.85 -7.83
C LEU A 41 -2.58 -2.79 -7.71
N GLU A 42 -1.91 -2.08 -8.62
CA GLU A 42 -0.46 -1.92 -8.58
C GLU A 42 -0.03 -1.10 -7.36
N ASP A 43 -0.78 -0.03 -7.04
CA ASP A 43 -0.54 0.78 -5.85
C ASP A 43 -0.71 -0.03 -4.56
N TRP A 44 -1.70 -0.93 -4.51
CA TRP A 44 -1.87 -1.83 -3.37
C TRP A 44 -0.68 -2.76 -3.17
N VAL A 45 -0.15 -3.33 -4.27
CA VAL A 45 1.03 -4.19 -4.22
C VAL A 45 2.29 -3.40 -3.86
N LEU A 46 2.42 -2.17 -4.36
CA LEU A 46 3.54 -1.29 -4.04
C LEU A 46 3.53 -0.92 -2.56
N ALA A 47 2.37 -0.54 -2.02
CA ALA A 47 2.23 -0.20 -0.61
C ALA A 47 2.53 -1.39 0.31
N GLU A 48 2.15 -2.62 -0.07
CA GLU A 48 2.54 -3.80 0.72
C GLU A 48 4.05 -4.02 0.71
N LYS A 49 4.70 -3.95 -0.45
CA LYS A 49 6.15 -4.12 -0.58
C LYS A 49 6.94 -3.07 0.21
N ASP A 50 6.50 -1.82 0.13
CA ASP A 50 7.13 -0.71 0.82
C ASP A 50 7.00 -0.86 2.35
N LEU A 51 5.81 -1.21 2.84
CA LEU A 51 5.57 -1.51 4.26
C LEU A 51 6.47 -2.64 4.77
N VAL A 52 6.62 -3.72 4.01
CA VAL A 52 7.51 -4.83 4.38
C VAL A 52 8.96 -4.35 4.46
N GLY A 53 9.40 -3.54 3.49
CA GLY A 53 10.72 -2.93 3.52
C GLY A 53 10.95 -2.06 4.75
N GLU A 54 9.98 -1.24 5.16
CA GLU A 54 10.10 -0.42 6.38
C GLU A 54 10.20 -1.29 7.64
N ILE A 55 9.39 -2.35 7.77
CA ILE A 55 9.44 -3.26 8.91
C ILE A 55 10.79 -4.01 8.97
N GLU A 56 11.29 -4.48 7.83
CA GLU A 56 12.58 -5.15 7.75
C GLU A 56 13.74 -4.20 8.09
N LEU A 57 13.68 -2.94 7.65
CA LEU A 57 14.66 -1.92 8.00
C LEU A 57 14.65 -1.58 9.49
N ASP A 58 13.47 -1.42 10.10
CA ASP A 58 13.33 -1.18 11.54
C ASP A 58 13.88 -2.35 12.36
N ALA A 59 13.63 -3.59 11.92
CA ALA A 59 14.13 -4.80 12.57
C ALA A 59 15.66 -4.95 12.49
N VAL A 60 16.32 -4.38 11.48
CA VAL A 60 17.79 -4.41 11.33
C VAL A 60 18.46 -3.24 12.07
N ALA A 61 17.74 -2.15 12.30
CA ALA A 61 18.26 -0.95 12.96
C ALA A 61 18.15 -0.98 14.50
N GLY A 62 17.42 -1.93 15.07
CA GLY A 62 17.27 -2.15 16.52
C GLY A 62 18.21 -3.20 17.09
#